data_AF-A0A1B1Y4P5-F1
#
_entry.id   AF-A0A1B1Y4P5-F1
#
_cell.length_a   1.000
_cell.length_b   1.000
_cell.length_c   1.000
_cell.angle_alpha   90.00
_cell.angle_beta   90.00
_cell.angle_gamma   90.00
#
_symmetry.space_group_name_H-M   'P 1'
#
loop_
_entity.id
_entity.type
_entity.pdbx_description
1 polymer ?
#
loop_
_entity_poly.entity_id
_entity_poly.type
_entity_poly.pdbx_seq_one_letter_code
_entity_poly.pdbx_strand_id
1 'polypeptide(L)'
;MKTLRTSKFFGFCYADEIQECEFFAKNFKVLVQENSLVFSFDFMRGLDVLKIKPQLTLYRFFEIEDVYLRDKLIDTIKENSEIKKLSFKIDDYKAHIKSLKFTSNGFVIKLIA
;
A
#
# COMPACT_ATOMS: atom_id res chain seq x y z
N MET A 1 14.10 -9.72 6.41
CA MET A 1 13.12 -9.51 5.32
C MET A 1 11.85 -10.30 5.66
N LYS A 2 10.75 -9.63 6.04
CA LYS A 2 9.49 -10.31 6.40
C LYS A 2 8.51 -10.18 5.25
N THR A 3 8.35 -11.22 4.45
CA THR A 3 7.31 -11.28 3.41
C THR A 3 5.99 -11.60 4.09
N LEU A 4 5.05 -10.66 4.09
CA LEU A 4 3.72 -10.84 4.69
C LEU A 4 2.80 -11.62 3.73
N ARG A 5 3.20 -12.87 3.40
CA ARG A 5 2.49 -13.84 2.54
C ARG A 5 2.27 -13.41 1.08
N THR A 6 2.25 -14.41 0.19
CA THR A 6 1.83 -14.34 -1.22
C THR A 6 0.30 -14.31 -1.36
N SER A 7 -0.42 -13.47 -0.60
CA SER A 7 -1.87 -13.32 -0.82
C SER A 7 -2.13 -12.34 -1.95
N LYS A 8 -3.07 -12.71 -2.82
CA LYS A 8 -3.71 -11.78 -3.73
C LYS A 8 -4.73 -10.98 -2.92
N PHE A 9 -4.86 -9.70 -3.18
CA PHE A 9 -5.81 -8.83 -2.51
C PHE A 9 -6.43 -7.86 -3.51
N PHE A 10 -7.57 -7.32 -3.11
CA PHE A 10 -8.31 -6.30 -3.82
C PHE A 10 -8.09 -4.95 -3.14
N GLY A 11 -8.19 -3.88 -3.92
CA GLY A 11 -8.07 -2.53 -3.40
C GLY A 11 -8.46 -1.47 -4.41
N PHE A 12 -8.45 -0.24 -3.92
CA PHE A 12 -8.82 0.95 -4.65
C PHE A 12 -7.71 1.98 -4.60
N CYS A 13 -7.55 2.77 -5.66
CA CYS A 13 -6.73 3.98 -5.61
C CYS A 13 -7.49 5.18 -6.14
N TYR A 14 -7.35 6.32 -5.47
CA TYR A 14 -8.09 7.55 -5.74
C TYR A 14 -7.34 8.80 -5.24
N ALA A 15 -7.85 9.98 -5.61
CA ALA A 15 -7.44 11.28 -5.10
C ALA A 15 -8.63 12.25 -5.16
N ASP A 16 -8.51 13.45 -4.59
CA ASP A 16 -9.64 14.38 -4.41
C ASP A 16 -10.36 14.72 -5.73
N GLU A 17 -9.64 14.79 -6.85
CA GLU A 17 -10.19 15.09 -8.19
C GLU A 17 -10.09 13.88 -9.15
N ILE A 18 -9.75 12.70 -8.64
CA ILE A 18 -9.53 11.50 -9.44
C ILE A 18 -10.49 10.41 -9.00
N GLN A 19 -11.28 9.92 -9.95
CA GLN A 19 -12.21 8.83 -9.72
C GLN A 19 -11.50 7.59 -9.17
N GLU A 20 -12.18 6.91 -8.27
CA GLU A 20 -11.78 5.61 -7.75
C GLU A 20 -11.53 4.61 -8.88
N CYS A 21 -10.36 3.98 -8.82
CA CYS A 21 -9.96 2.91 -9.73
C CYS A 21 -9.70 1.64 -8.93
N GLU A 22 -10.21 0.52 -9.43
CA GLU A 22 -10.10 -0.77 -8.77
C GLU A 22 -8.87 -1.53 -9.24
N PHE A 23 -8.25 -2.30 -8.35
CA PHE A 23 -7.13 -3.17 -8.71
C PHE A 23 -7.09 -4.48 -7.92
N PHE A 24 -6.50 -5.49 -8.57
CA PHE A 24 -5.99 -6.68 -7.89
C PHE A 24 -4.47 -6.56 -7.76
N ALA A 25 -3.93 -6.96 -6.63
CA ALA A 25 -2.50 -6.95 -6.37
C ALA A 25 -2.07 -8.20 -5.59
N LYS A 26 -0.76 -8.41 -5.49
CA LYS A 26 -0.15 -9.54 -4.78
C LYS A 26 1.19 -9.14 -4.18
N ASN A 27 1.79 -10.05 -3.41
CA ASN A 27 3.14 -9.90 -2.89
C ASN A 27 3.33 -8.64 -2.02
N PHE A 28 2.32 -8.30 -1.22
CA PHE A 28 2.46 -7.19 -0.28
C PHE A 28 3.62 -7.46 0.68
N LYS A 29 4.51 -6.47 0.80
CA LYS A 29 5.71 -6.57 1.62
C LYS A 29 6.01 -5.24 2.29
N VAL A 30 6.55 -5.35 3.51
CA VAL A 30 7.09 -4.23 4.28
C VAL A 30 8.56 -4.52 4.52
N LEU A 31 9.44 -3.74 3.91
CA LEU A 31 10.88 -3.84 4.12
C LEU A 31 11.31 -2.84 5.18
N VAL A 32 12.07 -3.32 6.16
CA VAL A 32 12.74 -2.49 7.15
C VAL A 32 14.08 -2.05 6.55
N GLN A 33 14.26 -0.75 6.31
CA GLN A 33 15.48 -0.17 5.77
C GLN A 33 15.95 0.97 6.68
N GLU A 34 17.04 0.73 7.41
CA GLU A 34 17.67 1.64 8.37
C GLU A 34 16.66 2.26 9.36
N ASN A 35 16.02 3.36 8.97
CA ASN A 35 15.05 4.10 9.74
C ASN A 35 13.74 4.35 8.96
N SER A 36 13.37 3.41 8.09
CA SER A 36 12.13 3.48 7.32
C SER A 36 11.49 2.12 7.09
N LEU A 37 10.15 2.08 7.10
CA LEU A 37 9.35 0.96 6.61
C LEU A 37 8.92 1.26 5.17
N VAL A 38 9.29 0.40 4.24
CA VAL A 38 9.00 0.54 2.82
C VAL A 38 7.93 -0.48 2.41
N PHE A 39 6.74 0.04 2.14
CA PHE A 39 5.55 -0.70 1.74
C PHE A 39 5.57 -0.87 0.23
N SER A 40 5.26 -2.07 -0.26
CA SER A 40 5.21 -2.33 -1.70
C SER A 40 4.38 -3.56 -2.01
N PHE A 41 3.87 -3.62 -3.24
CA PHE A 41 3.15 -4.77 -3.79
C PHE A 41 3.24 -4.74 -5.33
N ASP A 42 2.82 -5.84 -5.95
CA ASP A 42 2.79 -5.98 -7.40
C ASP A 42 1.34 -6.00 -7.89
N PHE A 43 0.99 -5.09 -8.82
CA PHE A 43 -0.29 -5.18 -9.50
C PHE A 43 -0.43 -6.47 -10.29
N MET A 44 -1.63 -7.03 -10.29
CA MET A 44 -2.03 -8.12 -11.17
C MET A 44 -2.63 -7.55 -12.47
N ARG A 45 -2.81 -8.41 -13.48
CA ARG A 45 -3.57 -8.03 -14.69
C ARG A 45 -5.06 -7.99 -14.37
N GLY A 46 -5.80 -7.09 -15.03
CA GLY A 46 -7.24 -6.92 -14.88
C GLY A 46 -7.63 -5.58 -14.26
N LEU A 47 -8.94 -5.36 -14.10
CA LEU A 47 -9.55 -4.13 -13.57
C LEU A 47 -8.96 -2.86 -14.25
N ASP A 48 -8.69 -1.81 -13.48
CA ASP A 48 -8.22 -0.53 -14.02
C ASP A 48 -6.69 -0.40 -14.08
N VAL A 49 -5.93 -1.49 -13.92
CA VAL A 49 -4.45 -1.42 -13.81
C VAL A 49 -3.79 -0.77 -15.03
N LEU A 50 -4.38 -0.92 -16.23
CA LEU A 50 -3.89 -0.25 -17.44
C LEU A 50 -4.08 1.27 -17.41
N LYS A 51 -5.07 1.78 -16.67
CA LYS A 51 -5.28 3.21 -16.42
C LYS A 51 -4.42 3.70 -15.26
N ILE A 52 -4.29 2.88 -14.20
CA ILE A 52 -3.59 3.23 -12.96
C ILE A 52 -2.08 3.40 -13.21
N LYS A 53 -1.43 2.42 -13.86
CA LYS A 53 0.05 2.39 -13.96
C LYS A 53 0.65 3.64 -14.63
N PRO A 54 0.14 4.15 -15.76
CA PRO A 54 0.70 5.34 -16.40
C PRO A 54 0.53 6.62 -15.58
N GLN A 55 -0.41 6.63 -14.63
CA GLN A 55 -0.81 7.81 -13.87
C GLN A 55 -0.59 7.64 -12.36
N LEU A 56 0.31 6.74 -11.98
CA LEU A 56 0.45 6.30 -10.60
C LEU A 56 0.76 7.44 -9.61
N THR A 57 1.46 8.47 -10.09
CA THR A 57 1.83 9.68 -9.35
C THR A 57 0.62 10.55 -8.99
N LEU A 58 -0.51 10.39 -9.67
CA LEU A 58 -1.70 11.21 -9.44
C LEU A 58 -2.55 10.69 -8.27
N TYR A 59 -2.44 9.40 -7.93
CA TYR A 59 -3.21 8.80 -6.84
C TYR A 59 -2.59 9.11 -5.48
N ARG A 60 -3.44 9.42 -4.50
CA ARG A 60 -3.03 9.77 -3.13
C ARG A 60 -3.43 8.74 -2.10
N PHE A 61 -4.49 8.01 -2.35
CA PHE A 61 -5.04 7.03 -1.43
C PHE A 61 -4.93 5.65 -2.08
N PHE A 62 -4.50 4.68 -1.29
CA PHE A 62 -4.55 3.26 -1.62
C PHE A 62 -5.27 2.54 -0.49
N GLU A 63 -6.49 2.10 -0.75
CA GLU A 63 -7.30 1.31 0.16
C GLU A 63 -7.13 -0.16 -0.19
N ILE A 64 -6.72 -0.97 0.80
CA ILE A 64 -6.49 -2.40 0.66
C ILE A 64 -7.50 -3.11 1.54
N GLU A 65 -8.38 -3.90 0.93
CA GLU A 65 -9.43 -4.66 1.63
C GLU A 65 -8.97 -6.09 1.91
N ASP A 66 -8.02 -6.24 2.84
CA ASP A 66 -7.57 -7.55 3.32
C ASP A 66 -7.31 -7.51 4.82
N VAL A 67 -8.21 -8.14 5.58
CA VAL A 67 -8.17 -8.24 7.05
C VAL A 67 -6.93 -8.96 7.55
N TYR A 68 -6.48 -10.00 6.84
CA TYR A 68 -5.29 -10.75 7.24
C TYR A 68 -4.03 -9.91 7.06
N LEU A 69 -3.91 -9.20 5.93
CA LEU A 69 -2.82 -8.25 5.69
C LEU A 69 -2.83 -7.11 6.70
N ARG A 70 -4.01 -6.58 7.05
CA ARG A 70 -4.19 -5.56 8.09
C ARG A 70 -3.57 -6.02 9.40
N ASP A 71 -3.95 -7.19 9.89
CA ASP A 71 -3.49 -7.68 11.20
C ASP A 71 -1.97 -7.93 11.19
N LYS A 72 -1.45 -8.50 10.10
CA LYS A 72 0.01 -8.67 9.93
C LYS A 72 0.77 -7.35 9.84
N LEU A 73 0.17 -6.33 9.24
CA LEU A 73 0.75 -5.01 9.16
C LEU A 73 0.76 -4.32 10.53
N ILE A 74 -0.30 -4.46 11.32
CA ILE A 74 -0.35 -3.98 12.72
C ILE A 74 0.78 -4.61 13.53
N ASP A 75 0.95 -5.94 13.46
CA ASP A 75 2.03 -6.64 14.16
C ASP A 75 3.40 -6.12 13.71
N THR A 76 3.60 -5.94 12.40
CA THR A 76 4.87 -5.44 11.85
C THR A 76 5.20 -4.03 12.34
N ILE A 77 4.21 -3.13 12.42
CA ILE A 77 4.41 -1.76 12.90
C ILE A 77 4.70 -1.76 14.41
N LYS A 78 4.01 -2.61 15.19
CA LYS A 78 4.29 -2.76 16.62
C LYS A 78 5.71 -3.28 16.87
N GLU A 79 6.15 -4.26 16.09
CA GLU A 79 7.51 -4.83 16.16
C GLU A 79 8.61 -3.81 15.81
N ASN A 80 8.29 -2.74 15.08
CA ASN A 80 9.24 -1.72 14.61
C ASN A 80 8.79 -0.31 15.03
N SER A 81 8.25 -0.18 16.26
CA SER A 81 7.61 1.04 16.78
C SER A 81 8.53 2.27 16.84
N GLU A 82 9.84 2.06 16.84
CA GLU A 82 10.88 3.09 16.80
C GLU A 82 11.01 3.76 15.43
N ILE A 83 10.56 3.10 14.36
CA ILE A 83 10.67 3.59 12.99
C ILE A 83 9.54 4.55 12.67
N LYS A 84 9.89 5.83 12.47
CA LYS A 84 8.90 6.89 12.20
C LYS A 84 8.64 7.14 10.73
N LYS A 85 9.58 6.77 9.84
CA LYS A 85 9.43 7.05 8.40
C LYS A 85 8.73 5.89 7.72
N LEU A 86 7.61 6.19 7.06
CA LEU A 86 6.87 5.25 6.25
C LEU A 86 6.94 5.69 4.79
N SER A 87 7.29 4.76 3.90
CA SER A 87 7.44 5.01 2.47
C SER A 87 6.68 3.96 1.69
N PHE A 88 6.22 4.33 0.51
CA PHE A 88 5.49 3.49 -0.41
C PHE A 88 6.24 3.39 -1.74
N LYS A 89 6.33 2.18 -2.31
CA LYS A 89 6.99 1.93 -3.58
C LYS A 89 6.19 0.94 -4.42
N ILE A 90 5.92 1.32 -5.67
CA ILE A 90 5.42 0.41 -6.71
C ILE A 90 6.25 0.64 -7.96
N ASP A 91 6.79 -0.43 -8.55
CA ASP A 91 7.68 -0.33 -9.72
C ASP A 91 8.80 0.71 -9.46
N ASP A 92 8.92 1.75 -10.30
CA ASP A 92 9.87 2.86 -10.14
C ASP A 92 9.32 4.04 -9.32
N TYR A 93 8.02 4.07 -9.06
CA TYR A 93 7.38 5.12 -8.27
C TYR A 93 7.68 4.95 -6.77
N LYS A 94 8.02 6.07 -6.12
CA LYS A 94 8.23 6.16 -4.68
C LYS A 94 7.54 7.38 -4.12
N ALA A 95 6.92 7.23 -2.96
CA ALA A 95 6.31 8.32 -2.22
C ALA A 95 6.44 8.09 -0.70
N HIS A 96 6.26 9.16 0.07
CA HIS A 96 6.14 9.06 1.52
C HIS A 96 4.69 8.82 1.93
N ILE A 97 4.50 8.01 2.96
CA ILE A 97 3.18 7.76 3.55
C ILE A 97 2.94 8.84 4.60
N LYS A 98 1.93 9.67 4.37
CA LYS A 98 1.47 10.70 5.32
C LYS A 98 0.76 10.09 6.51
N SER A 99 -0.09 9.10 6.26
CA SER A 99 -0.84 8.41 7.31
C SER A 99 -1.25 7.02 6.86
N LEU A 100 -1.30 6.10 7.81
CA LEU A 100 -1.84 4.76 7.65
C LEU A 100 -3.05 4.61 8.58
N LYS A 101 -4.22 4.27 8.03
CA LYS A 101 -5.45 4.10 8.80
C LYS A 101 -5.93 2.65 8.69
N PHE A 102 -6.14 1.98 9.82
CA PHE A 102 -6.75 0.64 9.83
C PHE A 102 -8.27 0.74 9.85
N THR A 103 -8.94 -0.14 9.11
CA THR A 103 -10.40 -0.22 9.01
C THR A 103 -10.88 -1.63 9.39
N SER A 104 -12.20 -1.84 9.46
CA SER A 104 -12.78 -3.17 9.67
C SER A 104 -12.42 -4.14 8.53
N ASN A 105 -12.30 -3.63 7.30
CA ASN A 105 -12.12 -4.44 6.09
C ASN A 105 -10.65 -4.54 5.67
N GLY A 106 -9.78 -3.67 6.17
CA GLY A 106 -8.38 -3.64 5.80
C GLY A 106 -7.67 -2.37 6.27
N PHE A 107 -7.07 -1.62 5.35
CA PHE A 107 -6.36 -0.38 5.68
C PHE A 107 -6.22 0.58 4.50
N VAL A 108 -6.01 1.86 4.81
CA VAL A 108 -5.82 2.94 3.85
C VAL A 108 -4.44 3.54 4.03
N ILE A 109 -3.65 3.55 2.95
CA ILE A 109 -2.39 4.28 2.83
C ILE A 109 -2.70 5.62 2.19
N LYS A 110 -2.38 6.71 2.90
CA LYS A 110 -2.41 8.07 2.35
C LYS A 110 -0.99 8.54 2.06
N LEU A 111 -0.71 8.90 0.82
CA LEU A 111 0.57 9.44 0.39
C LEU A 111 0.65 10.96 0.61
N ILE A 112 1.88 11.47 0.70
CA ILE A 112 2.13 12.92 0.66
C ILE A 112 1.89 13.42 -0.77
N ALA A 113 1.25 14.59 -0.82
CA ALA A 113 0.97 15.38 -2.01
C ALA A 113 2.23 15.81 -2.76
#